data_AF-A0A848RZR6-F1
#
_entry.id   AF-A0A848RZR6-F1
#
_cell.length_a   1.000
_cell.length_b   1.000
_cell.length_c   1.000
_cell.angle_alpha   90.00
_cell.angle_beta   90.00
_cell.angle_gamma   90.00
#
_symmetry.space_group_name_H-M   'P 1'
#
loop_
_entity.id
_entity.type
_entity.pdbx_description
1 polymer ?
#
loop_
_entity_poly.entity_id
_entity_poly.type
_entity_poly.pdbx_seq_one_letter_code
_entity_poly.pdbx_strand_id
1 'polypeptide(L)'
;MSESLKNSSRVAEQSSASTTTRRKRPSRAKAKPIMDARAKVISAFPWAQNLSYLEQQQFAEELAHHPRDLPNGQLEALIVSWKQRARRAA
;
A
#
# COMPACT_ATOMS: atom_id res chain seq x y z
N MET A 1 9.28 -49.37 28.67
CA MET A 1 9.86 -49.10 27.34
C MET A 1 9.76 -50.43 26.59
N SER A 2 8.89 -50.64 25.62
CA SER A 2 8.59 -49.78 24.49
C SER A 2 7.18 -50.06 23.96
N GLU A 3 6.45 -48.99 23.71
CA GLU A 3 5.20 -48.98 22.96
C GLU A 3 5.52 -49.29 21.48
N SER A 4 4.73 -50.13 20.82
CA SER A 4 4.70 -50.21 19.36
C SER A 4 3.28 -50.42 18.87
N LEU A 5 2.71 -49.26 18.55
CA LEU A 5 1.52 -49.04 17.75
C LEU A 5 1.64 -49.72 16.38
N LYS A 6 0.60 -50.45 15.97
CA LYS A 6 0.09 -50.42 14.58
C LYS A 6 -1.36 -50.87 14.55
N ASN A 7 -2.21 -49.88 14.75
CA ASN A 7 -3.65 -49.95 14.62
C ASN A 7 -4.03 -49.91 13.13
N SER A 8 -4.75 -50.96 12.73
CA SER A 8 -5.81 -51.03 11.72
C SER A 8 -5.68 -50.25 10.41
N SER A 9 -5.47 -51.05 9.36
CA SER A 9 -6.02 -50.82 8.03
C SER A 9 -7.54 -50.62 8.11
N ARG A 10 -8.03 -49.48 7.63
CA ARG A 10 -9.44 -49.30 7.27
C ARG A 10 -9.55 -48.69 5.89
N VAL A 11 -10.15 -49.50 5.03
CA VAL A 11 -10.75 -49.17 3.74
C VAL A 11 -11.85 -48.13 3.95
N ALA A 12 -11.85 -47.08 3.15
CA ALA A 12 -13.01 -46.24 2.84
C ALA A 12 -12.79 -45.72 1.42
N GLU A 13 -13.23 -46.47 0.41
CA GLU A 13 -14.52 -46.29 -0.26
C GLU A 13 -14.76 -44.87 -0.79
N GLN A 14 -14.95 -44.86 -2.10
CA GLN A 14 -15.24 -43.73 -2.94
C GLN A 14 -16.53 -43.03 -2.47
N SER A 15 -16.48 -41.71 -2.35
CA SER A 15 -17.66 -40.87 -2.46
C SER A 15 -17.38 -39.79 -3.50
N SER A 16 -17.89 -40.06 -4.69
CA SER A 16 -18.06 -39.08 -5.77
C SER A 16 -18.95 -37.95 -5.28
N ALA A 17 -18.36 -36.86 -4.79
CA ALA A 17 -19.07 -35.63 -4.51
C ALA A 17 -18.84 -34.64 -5.66
N SER A 18 -19.71 -34.71 -6.66
CA SER A 18 -19.86 -33.71 -7.73
C SER A 18 -20.20 -32.34 -7.12
N THR A 19 -19.18 -31.60 -6.72
CA THR A 19 -19.37 -30.26 -6.16
C THR A 19 -19.10 -29.26 -7.26
N THR A 20 -20.20 -28.82 -7.88
CA THR A 20 -20.28 -27.68 -8.80
C THR A 20 -19.26 -26.60 -8.44
N THR A 21 -18.41 -26.25 -9.40
CA THR A 21 -17.42 -25.19 -9.31
C THR A 21 -18.15 -23.88 -9.00
N ARG A 22 -18.25 -23.51 -7.71
CA ARG A 22 -18.76 -22.20 -7.29
C ARG A 22 -17.76 -21.15 -7.72
N ARG A 23 -17.90 -20.67 -8.96
CA ARG A 23 -17.19 -19.50 -9.48
C ARG A 23 -17.47 -18.34 -8.54
N LYS A 24 -16.56 -18.09 -7.58
CA LYS A 24 -16.49 -16.84 -6.84
C LYS A 24 -16.30 -15.76 -7.89
N ARG A 25 -17.37 -15.08 -8.29
CA ARG A 25 -17.27 -13.82 -9.03
C ARG A 25 -16.29 -12.95 -8.24
N PRO A 26 -15.21 -12.43 -8.84
CA PRO A 26 -14.40 -11.44 -8.16
C PRO A 26 -15.35 -10.29 -7.83
N SER A 27 -15.57 -10.07 -6.54
CA SER A 27 -16.22 -8.85 -6.09
C SER A 27 -15.39 -7.72 -6.67
N ARG A 28 -15.93 -7.00 -7.66
CA ARG A 28 -15.38 -5.76 -8.17
C ARG A 28 -15.52 -4.75 -7.04
N ALA A 29 -14.71 -4.93 -6.00
CA ALA A 29 -14.30 -3.87 -5.12
C ALA A 29 -13.89 -2.76 -6.07
N LYS A 30 -14.70 -1.70 -6.14
CA LYS A 30 -14.41 -0.51 -6.92
C LYS A 30 -12.96 -0.17 -6.57
N ALA A 31 -12.04 -0.46 -7.47
CA ALA A 31 -10.65 -0.13 -7.30
C ALA A 31 -10.68 1.38 -7.11
N LYS A 32 -10.50 1.83 -5.87
CA LYS A 32 -10.29 3.24 -5.59
C LYS A 32 -9.13 3.60 -6.52
N PRO A 33 -9.29 4.57 -7.43
CA PRO A 33 -8.20 4.94 -8.31
C PRO A 33 -7.01 5.16 -7.38
N ILE A 34 -5.92 4.44 -7.65
CA ILE A 34 -4.68 4.60 -6.89
C ILE A 34 -4.27 6.03 -7.23
N MET A 35 -4.70 7.00 -6.42
CA MET A 35 -4.32 8.38 -6.64
C MET A 35 -2.81 8.41 -6.57
N ASP A 36 -2.20 8.84 -7.67
CA ASP A 36 -0.77 9.08 -7.76
C ASP A 36 -0.30 9.88 -6.55
N ALA A 37 0.81 9.47 -5.95
CA ALA A 37 1.40 10.16 -4.81
C ALA A 37 1.61 11.65 -5.12
N ARG A 38 1.94 11.96 -6.37
CA ARG A 38 2.05 13.32 -6.91
C ARG A 38 0.74 14.10 -6.84
N ALA A 39 -0.36 13.48 -7.23
CA ALA A 39 -1.69 14.10 -7.17
C ALA A 39 -2.11 14.37 -5.73
N LYS A 40 -1.74 13.48 -4.78
CA LYS A 40 -1.96 13.71 -3.35
C LYS A 40 -1.14 14.89 -2.84
N VAL A 41 0.12 15.03 -3.27
CA VAL A 41 0.98 16.16 -2.91
C VAL A 41 0.42 17.47 -3.43
N ILE A 42 0.04 17.56 -4.70
CA ILE A 42 -0.53 18.79 -5.28
C ILE A 42 -1.86 19.13 -4.58
N SER A 43 -2.68 18.12 -4.29
CA SER A 43 -3.94 18.32 -3.57
C SER A 43 -3.74 18.82 -2.13
N ALA A 44 -2.69 18.37 -1.44
CA ALA A 44 -2.38 18.80 -0.07
C ALA A 44 -1.62 20.14 -0.04
N PHE A 45 -0.80 20.40 -1.06
CA PHE A 45 0.10 21.53 -1.17
C PHE A 45 -0.01 22.17 -2.56
N PRO A 46 -0.95 23.09 -2.80
CA PRO A 46 -1.20 23.66 -4.12
C PRO A 46 0.03 24.34 -4.74
N TRP A 47 0.89 24.92 -3.90
CA TRP A 47 2.16 25.53 -4.34
C TRP A 47 3.15 24.52 -4.93
N ALA A 48 3.01 23.22 -4.66
CA ALA A 48 3.87 22.18 -5.22
C ALA A 48 3.70 22.05 -6.75
N GLN A 49 2.64 22.62 -7.34
CA GLN A 49 2.47 22.70 -8.79
C GLN A 49 3.62 23.45 -9.49
N ASN A 50 4.30 24.35 -8.79
CA ASN A 50 5.43 25.12 -9.33
C ASN A 50 6.74 24.32 -9.33
N LEU A 51 6.79 23.18 -8.65
CA LEU A 51 7.94 22.27 -8.67
C LEU A 51 7.95 21.46 -9.97
N SER A 52 9.13 21.09 -10.45
CA SER A 52 9.26 20.18 -11.58
C SER A 52 8.72 18.78 -11.26
N TYR A 53 8.46 17.97 -12.30
CA TYR A 53 7.93 16.62 -12.15
C TYR A 53 8.76 15.75 -11.18
N LEU A 54 10.09 15.79 -11.31
CA LEU A 54 11.01 15.04 -10.46
C LEU A 54 10.97 15.52 -9.00
N GLU A 55 10.89 16.82 -8.79
CA GLU A 55 10.81 17.41 -7.44
C GLU A 55 9.49 17.07 -6.75
N GLN A 56 8.37 17.09 -7.48
CA GLN A 56 7.07 16.67 -6.94
C GLN A 56 7.11 15.19 -6.52
N GLN A 57 7.79 14.34 -7.28
CA GLN A 57 7.96 12.93 -6.96
C GLN A 57 8.85 12.74 -5.72
N GLN A 58 10.00 13.41 -5.67
CA GLN A 58 10.89 13.37 -4.50
C GLN A 58 10.19 13.85 -3.23
N PHE A 59 9.45 14.96 -3.29
CA PHE A 59 8.69 15.46 -2.15
C PHE A 59 7.62 14.44 -1.68
N ALA A 60 6.94 13.76 -2.63
CA ALA A 60 5.99 12.71 -2.30
C ALA A 60 6.66 11.49 -1.64
N GLU A 61 7.84 11.10 -2.12
CA GLU A 61 8.62 9.99 -1.54
C GLU A 61 9.12 10.32 -0.14
N GLU A 62 9.63 11.53 0.09
CA GLU A 62 10.07 11.98 1.43
C GLU A 62 8.91 12.06 2.42
N LEU A 63 7.74 12.55 1.99
CA LEU A 63 6.52 12.53 2.82
C LEU A 63 6.04 11.11 3.13
N ALA A 64 6.19 10.18 2.18
CA ALA A 64 5.76 8.79 2.35
C ALA A 64 6.73 7.97 3.21
N HIS A 65 8.03 8.22 3.09
CA HIS A 65 9.08 7.57 3.88
C HIS A 65 9.24 8.18 5.27
N HIS A 66 8.62 9.33 5.55
CA HIS A 66 8.73 9.95 6.87
C HIS A 66 8.09 9.03 7.93
N PRO A 67 8.88 8.43 8.84
CA PRO A 67 8.32 7.59 9.89
C PRO A 67 7.39 8.43 10.77
N ARG A 68 6.27 7.84 11.16
CA ARG A 68 5.27 8.46 12.04
C ARG A 68 5.84 8.86 13.41
N ASP A 69 7.00 8.33 13.78
CA ASP A 69 7.67 8.53 15.06
C ASP A 69 8.63 9.74 15.09
N LEU A 70 8.89 10.39 13.94
CA LEU A 70 9.74 11.59 13.95
C LEU A 70 8.99 12.82 14.49
N PRO A 71 9.69 13.75 15.15
CA PRO A 71 9.08 14.94 15.71
C PRO A 71 8.48 15.80 14.61
N ASN A 72 7.26 16.27 14.84
CA ASN A 72 6.47 17.07 13.90
C ASN A 72 7.23 18.30 13.35
N GLY A 73 8.20 18.84 14.11
CA GLY A 73 9.05 19.94 13.68
C GLY A 73 9.96 19.63 12.48
N GLN A 74 10.40 18.38 12.30
CA GLN A 74 11.19 17.99 11.12
C GLN A 74 10.32 17.91 9.85
N LEU A 75 9.09 17.42 9.99
CA LEU A 75 8.13 17.39 8.89
C LEU A 75 7.78 18.81 8.43
N GLU A 76 7.51 19.72 9.38
CA GLU A 76 7.26 21.13 9.07
C GLU A 76 8.48 21.78 8.40
N ALA A 77 9.68 21.53 8.89
CA ALA A 77 10.91 22.03 8.27
C ALA A 77 11.09 21.52 6.82
N LEU A 78 10.79 20.23 6.58
CA LEU A 78 10.77 19.63 5.26
C LEU A 78 9.79 20.37 4.34
N ILE A 79 8.53 20.51 4.76
CA ILE A 79 7.48 21.19 3.99
C ILE A 79 7.89 22.64 3.67
N VAL A 80 8.45 23.37 4.65
CA VAL A 80 8.92 24.75 4.46
C VAL A 80 10.06 24.81 3.45
N SER A 81 11.02 23.87 3.49
CA SER A 81 12.13 23.82 2.54
C SER A 81 11.65 23.62 1.10
N TRP A 82 10.70 22.72 0.88
CA TRP A 82 10.08 22.47 -0.43
C TRP A 82 9.23 23.64 -0.90
N LYS A 83 8.53 24.32 0.02
CA LYS A 83 7.78 25.55 -0.30
C LYS A 83 8.69 26.67 -0.78
N GLN A 84 9.85 26.87 -0.14
CA GLN A 84 10.85 27.84 -0.61
C GLN A 84 11.41 27.42 -1.99
N ARG A 85 11.62 26.12 -2.18
CA ARG A 85 11.78 25.41 -3.46
C ARG A 85 10.88 25.99 -4.56
N ALA A 86 9.60 25.73 -4.36
CA ALA A 86 8.52 26.06 -5.29
C ALA A 86 8.36 27.56 -5.54
N ARG A 87 8.66 28.40 -4.54
CA ARG A 87 8.63 29.86 -4.69
C ARG A 87 9.75 30.41 -5.58
N ARG A 88 10.90 29.74 -5.63
CA ARG A 88 12.03 30.14 -6.49
C ARG A 88 11.87 29.65 -7.93
N ALA A 89 11.06 28.62 -8.13
CA ALA A 89 10.76 28.03 -9.44
C ALA A 89 9.55 28.68 -10.14
N ALA A 90 8.76 29.48 -9.42
CA ALA A 90 7.61 30.23 -9.91
C ALA A 90 8.02 31.60 -10.45
#